data_AF-A0A7X5XRB4-F1
#
_entry.id   AF-A0A7X5XRB4-F1
#
_cell.length_a   1.000
_cell.length_b   1.000
_cell.length_c   1.000
_cell.angle_alpha   90.00
_cell.angle_beta   90.00
_cell.angle_gamma   90.00
#
_symmetry.space_group_name_H-M   'P 1'
#
loop_
_entity.id
_entity.type
_entity.pdbx_description
1 polymer ?
#
loop_
_entity_poly.entity_id
_entity_poly.type
_entity_poly.pdbx_seq_one_letter_code
_entity_poly.pdbx_strand_id
1 'polypeptide(L)'
;MKENQSDVVPYYDTNRRDYEAYMAEAAQRLQFQHDFSQSALKTLVLVNGGAIIALFTFLGHERAAFDLLWLKRSFASFAGGLGLAMFAYFGAFYSQASYMLAVHKQAINSRSAMARLDHREDESSEEKRGDTFLKVGVGAALLSLGSFAGGAIAALIGLA
;
A
#
# COMPACT_ATOMS: atom_id res chain seq x y z
N MET A 1 -6.10 27.90 57.74
CA MET A 1 -6.15 26.59 57.05
C MET A 1 -6.00 26.87 55.56
N LYS A 2 -4.85 26.53 54.97
CA LYS A 2 -4.61 26.65 53.53
C LYS A 2 -4.91 25.27 52.93
N GLU A 3 -6.05 25.14 52.28
CA GLU A 3 -6.38 23.94 51.52
C GLU A 3 -5.69 24.04 50.16
N ASN A 4 -4.76 23.12 49.94
CA ASN A 4 -3.92 23.03 48.76
C ASN A 4 -4.76 22.48 47.60
N GLN A 5 -5.33 23.38 46.80
CA GLN A 5 -6.13 23.05 45.62
C GLN A 5 -5.55 23.76 44.40
N SER A 6 -4.35 23.36 43.96
CA SER A 6 -3.75 23.93 42.74
C SER A 6 -2.84 22.99 41.93
N ASP A 7 -2.75 21.69 42.24
CA ASP A 7 -1.78 20.81 41.55
C ASP A 7 -2.39 19.67 40.71
N VAL A 8 -3.72 19.54 40.64
CA VAL A 8 -4.37 18.46 39.86
C VAL A 8 -4.58 18.82 38.38
N VAL A 9 -4.60 20.11 38.05
CA VAL A 9 -4.88 20.63 36.70
C VAL A 9 -3.72 20.50 35.69
N PRO A 10 -2.43 20.70 36.03
CA PRO A 10 -1.37 20.72 35.02
C PRO A 10 -1.04 19.34 34.40
N TYR A 11 -1.31 18.24 35.11
CA TYR A 11 -0.99 16.89 34.62
C TYR A 11 -1.94 16.42 33.51
N TYR A 12 -3.24 16.72 33.63
CA TYR A 12 -4.23 16.35 32.60
C TYR A 12 -4.04 17.13 31.30
N ASP A 13 -3.70 18.41 31.37
CA ASP A 13 -3.46 19.22 30.17
C ASP A 13 -2.16 18.84 29.44
N THR A 14 -1.11 18.47 30.18
CA THR A 14 0.15 17.99 29.59
C THR A 14 -0.06 16.65 28.90
N ASN A 15 -0.70 15.70 29.58
CA ASN A 15 -1.03 14.39 29.00
C ASN A 15 -1.93 14.50 27.77
N ARG A 16 -2.87 15.45 27.75
CA ARG A 16 -3.74 15.68 26.59
C ARG A 16 -2.97 16.27 25.41
N ARG A 17 -2.10 17.26 25.66
CA ARG A 17 -1.23 17.84 24.62
C ARG A 17 -0.26 16.82 24.06
N ASP A 18 0.36 16.02 24.91
CA ASP A 18 1.27 14.95 24.50
C ASP A 18 0.51 13.89 23.70
N TYR A 19 -0.68 13.50 24.15
CA TYR A 19 -1.55 12.60 23.40
C TYR A 19 -1.93 13.15 22.02
N GLU A 20 -2.36 14.41 21.93
CA GLU A 20 -2.69 15.08 20.66
C GLU A 20 -1.46 15.16 19.75
N ALA A 21 -0.28 15.45 20.29
CA ALA A 21 0.98 15.46 19.54
C ALA A 21 1.33 14.07 19.01
N TYR A 22 1.23 13.02 19.83
CA TYR A 22 1.46 11.64 19.40
C TYR A 22 0.44 11.17 18.35
N MET A 23 -0.83 11.56 18.47
CA MET A 23 -1.85 11.26 17.47
C MET A 23 -1.62 11.99 16.15
N ALA A 24 -1.22 13.26 16.20
CA ALA A 24 -0.87 14.03 15.00
C ALA A 24 0.36 13.44 14.30
N GLU A 25 1.39 13.06 15.06
CA GLU A 25 2.57 12.38 14.53
C GLU A 25 2.22 11.02 13.91
N ALA A 26 1.38 10.22 14.59
CA ALA A 26 0.91 8.94 14.06
C ALA A 26 0.14 9.11 12.75
N ALA A 27 -0.77 10.09 12.67
CA ALA A 27 -1.51 10.39 11.45
C ALA A 27 -0.59 10.82 10.30
N GLN A 28 0.40 11.67 10.58
CA GLN A 28 1.40 12.10 9.59
C GLN A 28 2.24 10.92 9.08
N ARG A 29 2.67 10.02 9.97
CA ARG A 29 3.41 8.80 9.58
C ARG A 29 2.57 7.87 8.70
N LEU A 30 1.29 7.71 9.02
CA LEU A 30 0.35 6.91 8.22
C LEU A 30 0.15 7.51 6.81
N GLN A 31 -0.02 8.82 6.72
CA GLN A 31 -0.11 9.52 5.43
C GLN A 31 1.15 9.33 4.60
N PHE A 32 2.34 9.50 5.20
CA PHE A 32 3.60 9.29 4.51
C PHE A 32 3.74 7.84 4.00
N GLN A 33 3.38 6.84 4.81
CA GLN A 33 3.41 5.43 4.40
C GLN A 33 2.46 5.17 3.22
N HIS A 34 1.27 5.76 3.25
CA HIS A 34 0.30 5.66 2.16
C HIS A 34 0.85 6.27 0.86
N ASP A 35 1.32 7.52 0.91
CA ASP A 35 1.87 8.22 -0.25
C ASP A 35 3.08 7.50 -0.84
N PHE A 36 3.96 7.00 0.03
CA PHE A 36 5.12 6.21 -0.36
C PHE A 36 4.70 4.91 -1.06
N SER A 37 3.74 4.16 -0.49
CA SER A 37 3.25 2.91 -1.07
C SER A 37 2.61 3.13 -2.45
N GLN A 38 1.81 4.19 -2.61
CA GLN A 38 1.19 4.54 -3.88
C GLN A 38 2.24 4.92 -4.92
N SER A 39 3.27 5.67 -4.52
CA SER A 39 4.38 6.06 -5.39
C SER A 39 5.22 4.85 -5.81
N ALA A 40 5.47 3.91 -4.89
CA ALA A 40 6.19 2.67 -5.18
C ALA A 40 5.43 1.82 -6.21
N LEU A 41 4.11 1.64 -6.06
CA LEU A 41 3.30 0.86 -7.00
C LEU A 41 3.25 1.50 -8.40
N LYS A 42 3.11 2.83 -8.48
CA LYS A 42 3.18 3.55 -9.77
C LYS A 42 4.53 3.36 -10.45
N THR A 43 5.61 3.44 -9.69
CA THR A 43 6.97 3.19 -10.19
C THR A 43 7.10 1.75 -10.71
N LEU A 44 6.54 0.76 -10.00
CA LEU A 44 6.58 -0.64 -10.42
C LEU A 44 5.86 -0.87 -11.75
N VAL A 45 4.69 -0.24 -11.94
CA VAL A 45 3.94 -0.28 -13.21
C VAL A 45 4.76 0.37 -14.33
N LEU A 46 5.34 1.54 -14.08
CA LEU A 46 6.17 2.25 -15.06
C LEU A 46 7.41 1.45 -15.48
N VAL A 47 8.09 0.83 -14.53
CA VAL A 47 9.30 0.03 -14.79
C VAL A 47 8.97 -1.23 -15.61
N ASN A 48 7.92 -1.97 -15.23
CA ASN A 48 7.50 -3.16 -15.99
C ASN A 48 6.99 -2.78 -17.40
N GLY A 49 6.16 -1.74 -17.51
CA GLY A 49 5.64 -1.25 -18.79
C GLY A 49 6.75 -0.69 -19.70
N GLY A 50 7.68 0.07 -19.12
CA GLY A 50 8.84 0.62 -19.82
C GLY A 50 9.75 -0.47 -20.37
N ALA A 51 9.97 -1.56 -19.62
CA ALA A 51 10.74 -2.71 -20.10
C ALA A 51 10.07 -3.41 -21.28
N ILE A 52 8.74 -3.55 -21.30
CA ILE A 52 8.01 -4.12 -22.44
C ILE A 52 8.19 -3.23 -23.69
N ILE A 53 8.06 -1.91 -23.54
CA ILE A 53 8.25 -0.95 -24.63
C ILE A 53 9.69 -1.01 -25.15
N ALA A 54 10.68 -1.05 -24.26
CA ALA A 54 12.09 -1.17 -24.63
C ALA A 54 12.35 -2.47 -25.40
N LEU A 55 11.77 -3.59 -24.95
CA LEU A 55 11.89 -4.88 -25.62
C LEU A 55 11.31 -4.86 -27.03
N PHE A 56 10.13 -4.27 -27.24
CA PHE A 56 9.55 -4.10 -28.57
C PHE A 56 10.34 -3.13 -29.45
N THR A 57 10.88 -2.07 -28.86
CA THR A 57 11.71 -1.09 -29.57
C THR A 57 12.97 -1.77 -30.09
N PHE A 58 13.63 -2.60 -29.27
CA PHE A 58 14.81 -3.36 -29.65
C PHE A 58 14.50 -4.38 -30.75
N LEU A 59 13.38 -5.10 -30.61
CA LEU A 59 12.89 -6.05 -31.61
C LEU A 59 12.62 -5.40 -32.98
N GLY A 60 12.10 -4.17 -32.98
CA GLY A 60 11.82 -3.42 -34.20
C GLY A 60 13.05 -2.79 -34.84
N HIS A 61 14.12 -2.56 -34.07
CA HIS A 61 15.33 -1.90 -34.54
C HIS A 61 16.37 -2.87 -35.12
N GLU A 62 16.56 -4.03 -34.50
CA GLU A 62 17.62 -4.96 -34.91
C GLU A 62 17.15 -6.05 -35.88
N ARG A 63 18.01 -6.37 -36.86
CA ARG A 63 17.96 -7.62 -37.66
C ARG A 63 18.73 -8.76 -36.98
N ALA A 64 18.91 -8.71 -35.66
CA ALA A 64 19.69 -9.70 -34.92
C ALA A 64 18.98 -11.06 -34.83
N ALA A 65 19.77 -12.12 -34.73
CA ALA A 65 19.27 -13.48 -34.53
C ALA A 65 18.86 -13.64 -33.07
N PHE A 66 17.58 -13.43 -32.77
CA PHE A 66 17.05 -13.61 -31.42
C PHE A 66 16.65 -15.06 -31.17
N ASP A 67 16.94 -15.56 -29.97
CA ASP A 67 16.28 -16.76 -29.49
C ASP A 67 14.85 -16.42 -29.05
N LEU A 68 13.90 -16.80 -29.91
CA LEU A 68 12.47 -16.58 -29.72
C LEU A 68 11.96 -17.16 -28.39
N LEU A 69 12.58 -18.21 -27.85
CA LEU A 69 12.19 -18.82 -26.58
C LEU A 69 12.48 -17.90 -25.39
N TRP A 70 13.68 -17.32 -25.34
CA TRP A 70 14.10 -16.42 -24.26
C TRP A 70 13.36 -15.09 -24.32
N LEU A 71 13.11 -14.59 -25.53
CA LEU A 71 12.31 -13.39 -25.74
C LEU A 71 10.85 -13.57 -25.27
N LYS A 72 10.23 -14.71 -25.56
CA LYS A 72 8.87 -15.02 -25.06
C LYS A 72 8.85 -15.11 -23.53
N ARG A 73 9.89 -15.69 -22.92
CA ARG A 73 10.02 -15.77 -21.45
C ARG A 73 10.18 -14.40 -20.80
N SER A 74 11.04 -13.54 -21.34
CA SER A 74 11.22 -12.19 -20.81
C SER A 74 9.94 -11.36 -20.94
N PHE A 75 9.27 -11.41 -22.11
CA PHE A 75 7.98 -10.77 -22.32
C PHE A 75 6.91 -11.27 -21.35
N ALA A 76 6.76 -12.59 -21.21
CA ALA A 76 5.80 -13.18 -20.27
C ALA A 76 6.10 -12.77 -18.82
N SER A 77 7.37 -12.67 -18.43
CA SER A 77 7.78 -12.27 -17.09
C SER A 77 7.47 -10.79 -16.83
N PHE A 78 7.75 -9.89 -17.79
CA PHE A 78 7.40 -8.47 -17.63
C PHE A 78 5.88 -8.24 -17.65
N ALA A 79 5.15 -8.92 -18.53
CA ALA A 79 3.69 -8.84 -18.59
C ALA A 79 3.04 -9.39 -17.32
N GLY A 80 3.54 -10.52 -16.81
CA GLY A 80 3.13 -11.07 -15.52
C GLY A 80 3.44 -10.14 -14.36
N GLY A 81 4.64 -9.55 -14.34
CA GLY A 81 5.04 -8.54 -13.37
C GLY A 81 4.13 -7.31 -13.39
N LEU A 82 3.80 -6.80 -14.58
CA LEU A 82 2.87 -5.69 -14.75
C LEU A 82 1.47 -6.03 -14.22
N GLY A 83 0.95 -7.21 -14.56
CA GLY A 83 -0.36 -7.68 -14.08
C GLY A 83 -0.40 -7.79 -12.54
N LEU A 84 0.65 -8.35 -11.94
CA LEU A 84 0.80 -8.42 -10.49
C LEU A 84 0.87 -7.03 -9.83
N ALA A 85 1.60 -6.08 -10.43
CA ALA A 85 1.68 -4.71 -9.94
C ALA A 85 0.31 -4.01 -9.96
N MET A 86 -0.45 -4.20 -11.06
CA MET A 86 -1.81 -3.67 -11.17
C MET A 86 -2.75 -4.32 -10.13
N PHE A 87 -2.65 -5.64 -9.94
CA PHE A 87 -3.44 -6.34 -8.93
C PHE A 87 -3.13 -5.83 -7.51
N ALA A 88 -1.85 -5.60 -7.20
CA ALA A 88 -1.43 -4.98 -5.94
C ALA A 88 -2.03 -3.57 -5.76
N TYR A 89 -2.12 -2.78 -6.83
CA TYR A 89 -2.76 -1.46 -6.82
C TYR A 89 -4.26 -1.54 -6.48
N PHE A 90 -4.98 -2.50 -7.06
CA PHE A 90 -6.38 -2.74 -6.72
C PHE A 90 -6.55 -3.24 -5.27
N GLY A 91 -5.65 -4.10 -4.79
CA GLY A 91 -5.65 -4.57 -3.39
C GLY A 91 -5.43 -3.42 -2.41
N ALA A 92 -4.51 -2.51 -2.70
CA ALA A 92 -4.26 -1.31 -1.90
C ALA A 92 -5.50 -0.39 -1.88
N PHE A 93 -6.15 -0.19 -3.03
CA PHE A 93 -7.39 0.58 -3.11
C PHE A 93 -8.52 -0.04 -2.27
N TYR A 94 -8.72 -1.35 -2.36
CA TYR A 94 -9.76 -2.03 -1.59
C TYR A 94 -9.48 -2.02 -0.08
N SER A 95 -8.22 -2.22 0.31
CA SER A 95 -7.80 -2.09 1.71
C SER A 95 -8.12 -0.69 2.24
N GLN A 96 -7.75 0.36 1.49
CA GLN A 96 -8.05 1.74 1.87
C GLN A 96 -9.56 2.01 1.97
N ALA A 97 -10.37 1.49 1.05
CA ALA A 97 -11.83 1.62 1.10
C ALA A 97 -12.43 0.96 2.35
N SER A 98 -11.92 -0.21 2.75
CA SER A 98 -12.38 -0.89 3.97
C SER A 98 -12.00 -0.15 5.25
N TYR A 99 -10.78 0.40 5.34
CA TYR A 99 -10.37 1.23 6.48
C TYR A 99 -11.18 2.53 6.57
N MET A 100 -11.49 3.16 5.43
CA MET A 100 -12.33 4.36 5.42
C MET A 100 -13.74 4.08 5.97
N LEU A 101 -14.32 2.93 5.61
CA LEU A 101 -15.63 2.51 6.12
C LEU A 101 -15.57 2.22 7.63
N ALA A 102 -14.51 1.57 8.11
CA ALA A 102 -14.30 1.31 9.53
C ALA A 102 -14.16 2.60 10.35
N VAL A 103 -13.34 3.55 9.89
CA VAL A 103 -13.18 4.87 10.54
C VAL A 103 -14.50 5.66 10.52
N HIS A 104 -15.26 5.58 9.43
CA HIS A 104 -16.56 6.24 9.35
C HIS A 104 -17.57 5.66 10.36
N LYS A 105 -17.62 4.34 10.49
CA LYS A 105 -18.44 3.66 11.50
C LYS A 105 -18.03 4.03 12.91
N GLN A 106 -16.73 4.06 13.20
CA GLN A 106 -16.21 4.46 14.51
C GLN A 106 -16.47 5.94 14.83
N ALA A 107 -16.44 6.82 13.83
CA ALA A 107 -16.80 8.23 13.98
C ALA A 107 -18.31 8.44 14.25
N ILE A 108 -19.18 7.64 13.63
CA ILE A 108 -20.62 7.63 13.93
C ILE A 108 -20.86 7.04 15.32
N ASN A 109 -20.17 5.95 15.67
CA ASN A 109 -20.33 5.26 16.94
C ASN A 109 -19.84 6.12 18.13
N SER A 110 -18.73 6.84 17.97
CA SER A 110 -18.27 7.79 18.99
C SER A 110 -19.23 8.97 19.19
N ARG A 111 -19.92 9.41 18.12
CA ARG A 111 -21.03 10.38 18.25
C ARG A 111 -22.24 9.79 18.98
N SER A 112 -22.61 8.54 18.74
CA SER A 112 -23.73 7.88 19.46
C SER A 112 -23.38 7.48 20.90
N ALA A 113 -22.12 7.17 21.18
CA ALA A 113 -21.61 6.92 22.53
C ALA A 113 -21.65 8.20 23.39
N MET A 114 -21.35 9.37 22.81
CA MET A 114 -21.60 10.66 23.46
C MET A 114 -23.10 10.93 23.68
N ALA A 115 -23.98 10.31 22.89
CA ALA A 115 -25.43 10.38 23.02
C ALA A 115 -26.06 9.30 23.94
N ARG A 116 -25.26 8.55 24.71
CA ARG A 116 -25.70 7.46 25.63
C ARG A 116 -26.51 6.34 24.97
N LEU A 117 -26.18 5.96 23.73
CA LEU A 117 -26.76 4.77 23.12
C LEU A 117 -25.68 3.68 23.02
N ASP A 118 -25.77 2.73 23.94
CA ASP A 118 -24.91 1.57 24.09
C ASP A 118 -25.23 0.54 23.00
N HIS A 119 -24.55 0.62 21.86
CA HIS A 119 -24.48 -0.46 20.87
C HIS A 119 -23.04 -0.63 20.38
N ARG A 120 -22.33 -1.55 21.04
CA ARG A 120 -21.11 -2.16 20.49
C ARG A 120 -21.50 -3.07 19.32
N GLU A 121 -21.60 -2.51 18.11
CA GLU A 121 -21.51 -3.33 16.90
C GLU A 121 -20.06 -3.77 16.68
N ASP A 122 -19.87 -5.04 16.36
CA ASP A 122 -18.59 -5.71 16.14
C ASP A 122 -17.76 -5.03 15.03
N GLU A 123 -16.89 -4.07 15.40
CA GLU A 123 -15.91 -3.40 14.53
C GLU A 123 -14.90 -4.39 13.89
N SER A 124 -14.80 -5.63 14.40
CA SER A 124 -13.70 -6.55 14.08
C SER A 124 -13.73 -7.17 12.67
N SER A 125 -14.88 -7.18 11.97
CA SER A 125 -15.00 -7.91 10.70
C SER A 125 -14.46 -7.12 9.50
N GLU A 126 -14.67 -5.80 9.47
CA GLU A 126 -14.24 -4.98 8.33
C GLU A 126 -12.75 -4.65 8.36
N GLU A 127 -12.17 -4.45 9.55
CA GLU A 127 -10.73 -4.28 9.72
C GLU A 127 -9.93 -5.53 9.30
N LYS A 128 -10.40 -6.73 9.66
CA LYS A 128 -9.76 -8.00 9.25
C LYS A 128 -9.75 -8.20 7.75
N ARG A 129 -10.79 -7.71 7.07
CA ARG A 129 -10.90 -7.75 5.62
C ARG A 129 -9.84 -6.85 4.98
N GLY A 130 -9.67 -5.63 5.50
CA GLY A 130 -8.65 -4.68 5.04
C GLY A 130 -7.22 -5.19 5.17
N ASP A 131 -6.88 -5.85 6.29
CA ASP A 131 -5.57 -6.44 6.55
C ASP A 131 -5.25 -7.60 5.58
N THR A 132 -6.24 -8.40 5.24
CA THR A 132 -6.05 -9.51 4.29
C THR A 132 -5.72 -8.99 2.89
N PHE A 133 -6.44 -7.97 2.40
CA PHE A 133 -6.16 -7.37 1.09
C PHE A 133 -4.81 -6.66 1.05
N LEU A 134 -4.39 -6.06 2.16
CA LEU A 134 -3.07 -5.47 2.29
C LEU A 134 -1.97 -6.53 2.14
N LYS A 135 -2.07 -7.64 2.87
CA LYS A 135 -1.10 -8.76 2.79
C LYS A 135 -1.01 -9.33 1.39
N VAL A 136 -2.15 -9.55 0.74
CA VAL A 136 -2.21 -10.04 -0.64
C VAL A 136 -1.58 -9.02 -1.60
N GLY A 137 -1.88 -7.73 -1.45
CA GLY A 137 -1.33 -6.67 -2.28
C GLY A 137 0.20 -6.55 -2.16
N VAL A 138 0.73 -6.58 -0.93
CA VAL A 138 2.18 -6.58 -0.68
C VAL A 138 2.85 -7.81 -1.30
N GLY A 139 2.26 -8.99 -1.14
CA GLY A 139 2.76 -10.22 -1.77
C GLY A 139 2.81 -10.11 -3.31
N ALA A 140 1.76 -9.59 -3.93
CA ALA A 140 1.71 -9.36 -5.38
C ALA A 140 2.76 -8.33 -5.85
N ALA A 141 3.00 -7.26 -5.08
CA ALA A 141 4.03 -6.26 -5.40
C ALA A 141 5.45 -6.86 -5.37
N LEU A 142 5.76 -7.70 -4.36
CA LEU A 142 7.06 -8.38 -4.28
C LEU A 142 7.24 -9.39 -5.41
N LEU A 143 6.20 -10.15 -5.74
CA LEU A 143 6.22 -11.07 -6.88
C LEU A 143 6.39 -10.33 -8.22
N SER A 144 5.79 -9.16 -8.37
CA SER A 144 5.98 -8.30 -9.54
C SER A 144 7.44 -7.87 -9.68
N LEU A 145 8.07 -7.44 -8.59
CA LEU A 145 9.49 -7.08 -8.58
C LEU A 145 10.39 -8.27 -8.95
N GLY A 146 10.11 -9.45 -8.42
CA GLY A 146 10.82 -10.68 -8.79
C GLY A 146 10.63 -11.05 -10.27
N SER A 147 9.43 -10.85 -10.81
CA SER A 147 9.10 -11.08 -12.22
C SER A 147 9.84 -10.10 -13.14
N PHE A 148 10.03 -8.85 -12.71
CA PHE A 148 10.86 -7.90 -13.43
C PHE A 148 12.32 -8.34 -13.50
N ALA A 149 12.92 -8.72 -12.36
CA ALA A 149 14.30 -9.19 -12.31
C ALA A 149 14.51 -10.44 -13.18
N GLY A 150 13.59 -11.40 -13.11
CA GLY A 150 13.61 -12.60 -13.96
C GLY A 150 13.49 -12.26 -15.46
N GLY A 151 12.59 -11.34 -15.81
CA GLY A 151 12.41 -10.86 -17.18
C GLY A 151 13.66 -10.16 -17.74
N ALA A 152 14.33 -9.35 -16.92
CA ALA A 152 15.57 -8.66 -17.29
C ALA A 152 16.71 -9.65 -17.56
N ILE A 153 16.87 -10.67 -16.71
CA ILE A 153 17.89 -11.72 -16.91
C ILE A 153 17.58 -12.52 -18.19
N ALA A 154 16.33 -12.92 -18.39
CA ALA A 154 15.92 -13.66 -19.59
C ALA A 154 16.12 -12.83 -20.88
N ALA A 155 15.86 -11.52 -20.82
CA ALA A 155 16.11 -10.62 -21.95
C ALA A 155 17.60 -10.53 -22.27
N LEU A 156 18.46 -10.41 -21.26
CA LEU A 156 19.92 -10.41 -21.44
C LEU A 156 20.44 -11.72 -22.06
N ILE A 157 19.94 -12.87 -21.61
CA ILE A 157 20.33 -14.17 -22.17
C ILE A 157 19.85 -14.32 -23.62
N GLY A 158 18.64 -13.85 -23.94
CA GLY A 158 18.10 -13.94 -25.30
C GLY A 158 18.72 -12.97 -26.30
N LEU A 159 19.51 -12.01 -25.82
CA LEU A 159 20.27 -11.03 -26.62
C LEU A 159 21.73 -11.46 -26.86
N ALA A 160 22.25 -12.41 -26.08
CA ALA A 160 23.61 -12.93 -26.19
C ALA A 160 23.69 -14.11 -27.17
#